data_AF-A0A196MUX4-F1
#
_entry.id   AF-A0A196MUX4-F1
#
_cell.length_a   1.000
_cell.length_b   1.000
_cell.length_c   1.000
_cell.angle_alpha   90.00
_cell.angle_beta   90.00
_cell.angle_gamma   90.00
#
_symmetry.space_group_name_H-M   'P 1'
#
loop_
_entity.id
_entity.type
_entity.pdbx_description
1 polymer ?
#
loop_
_entity_poly.entity_id
_entity_poly.type
_entity_poly.pdbx_seq_one_letter_code
_entity_poly.pdbx_strand_id
1 'polypeptide(L)'
;MRYRITWISGTALMLSACAAGPDYRAPQTAALGVPAAYSQGDGAALNDADLARWWTRLNDPTLSSLIDRAITGNLDIVQAQARLRQARENLRQANASFLPQVSGSASGGKNYRSQAGGTRTDSSGNVISLGSSNWSSSYSVGANASWQIDLFGELSRTAEAARADLSASGYDLAAVRMTIISELVTNYVQVRLAQEQLKVARETQAIQQNNYSIANWRLQAGLVSSLDEQQARAQLAQTSASIPQLEASLTSSLNRIAVLTGQAPGEATRALQAPAPIPIASTDIATGIPADTLRQRPDVRGAERALAAATAQIGVAQAQLYPSLGISGNIGTTSNAFSDLFSLITGGVFANVAQTIFDGGRLASQVRSQKAATDAAFAAYKQSVLTALEDVENAMASLSSARARKTAFATALEASNNAAILARSQYQAGLTDFQTLLTSESTLLNARNSLASAQSDEILAIAQLYNALGGGWQSMENRPNEQ
;
A
#
# COMPACT_ATOMS: atom_id res chain seq x y z
N MET A 1 -25.67 39.68 -42.76
CA MET A 1 -25.14 38.34 -42.39
C MET A 1 -24.18 38.35 -41.20
N ARG A 2 -24.14 39.41 -40.35
CA ARG A 2 -23.22 39.52 -39.19
C ARG A 2 -23.87 39.32 -37.82
N TYR A 3 -25.20 39.31 -37.73
CA TYR A 3 -25.95 39.12 -36.48
C TYR A 3 -26.31 37.66 -36.15
N ARG A 4 -26.05 36.70 -37.05
CA ARG A 4 -26.33 35.27 -36.80
C ARG A 4 -25.17 34.52 -36.15
N ILE A 5 -23.94 35.04 -36.23
CA ILE A 5 -22.75 34.40 -35.67
C ILE A 5 -22.64 34.65 -34.15
N THR A 6 -23.04 35.84 -33.68
CA THR A 6 -23.05 36.18 -32.24
C THR A 6 -24.08 35.39 -31.44
N TRP A 7 -25.21 35.01 -32.04
CA TRP A 7 -26.19 34.13 -31.39
C TRP A 7 -25.67 32.70 -31.27
N ILE A 8 -24.98 32.17 -32.30
CA ILE A 8 -24.38 30.82 -32.25
C ILE A 8 -23.26 30.75 -31.21
N SER A 9 -22.44 31.80 -31.07
CA SER A 9 -21.41 31.88 -30.03
C SER A 9 -21.99 32.00 -28.60
N GLY A 10 -23.11 32.72 -28.43
CA GLY A 10 -23.79 32.85 -27.13
C GLY A 10 -24.47 31.57 -26.65
N THR A 11 -25.10 30.81 -27.56
CA THR A 11 -25.74 29.53 -27.22
C THR A 11 -24.69 28.45 -26.90
N ALA A 12 -23.54 28.44 -27.59
CA ALA A 12 -22.43 27.53 -27.29
C ALA A 12 -21.84 27.73 -25.88
N LEU A 13 -21.83 28.96 -25.36
CA LEU A 13 -21.37 29.31 -24.01
C LEU A 13 -22.37 28.92 -22.90
N MET A 14 -23.66 28.78 -23.20
CA MET A 14 -24.66 28.31 -22.22
C MET A 14 -24.77 26.78 -22.14
N LEU A 15 -24.36 26.04 -23.18
CA LEU A 15 -24.31 24.57 -23.12
C LEU A 15 -23.07 24.03 -22.40
N SER A 16 -21.98 24.79 -22.30
CA SER A 16 -20.74 24.36 -21.61
C SER A 16 -20.84 24.39 -20.07
N ALA A 17 -21.97 24.82 -19.50
CA ALA A 17 -22.17 24.91 -18.05
C ALA A 17 -22.82 23.66 -17.42
N CYS A 18 -23.14 22.62 -18.21
CA CYS A 18 -23.85 21.43 -17.74
C CYS A 18 -22.98 20.16 -17.85
N ALA A 19 -21.88 20.09 -17.11
CA ALA A 19 -21.28 18.78 -16.83
C ALA A 19 -22.26 18.01 -15.93
N ALA A 20 -22.72 16.84 -16.39
CA ALA A 20 -23.63 15.99 -15.62
C ALA A 20 -22.92 15.43 -14.37
N GLY A 21 -23.70 15.15 -13.32
CA GLY A 21 -23.16 14.63 -12.06
C GLY A 21 -22.90 15.68 -10.99
N PRO A 22 -22.77 15.23 -9.73
CA PRO A 22 -22.31 16.09 -8.63
C PRO A 22 -20.83 16.44 -8.80
N ASP A 23 -20.45 17.66 -8.41
CA ASP A 23 -19.04 18.02 -8.24
C ASP A 23 -18.54 17.51 -6.89
N TYR A 24 -17.36 16.90 -6.89
CA TYR A 24 -16.74 16.44 -5.66
C TYR A 24 -16.40 17.62 -4.74
N ARG A 25 -16.76 17.47 -3.45
CA ARG A 25 -16.35 18.38 -2.38
C ARG A 25 -15.85 17.55 -1.21
N ALA A 26 -14.66 17.87 -0.72
CA ALA A 26 -14.10 17.19 0.45
C ALA A 26 -15.07 17.28 1.64
N PRO A 27 -15.41 16.15 2.29
CA PRO A 27 -16.28 16.15 3.47
C PRO A 27 -15.71 17.02 4.60
N GLN A 28 -16.59 17.68 5.35
CA GLN A 28 -16.19 18.44 6.54
C GLN A 28 -15.70 17.48 7.63
N THR A 29 -14.71 17.91 8.44
CA THR A 29 -14.11 17.12 9.53
C THR A 29 -15.15 16.61 10.54
N ALA A 30 -16.20 17.39 10.81
CA ALA A 30 -17.31 16.99 11.67
C ALA A 30 -18.08 15.76 11.14
N ALA A 31 -18.27 15.66 9.81
CA ALA A 31 -18.95 14.50 9.20
C ALA A 31 -18.11 13.21 9.31
N LEU A 32 -16.79 13.37 9.41
CA LEU A 32 -15.82 12.28 9.56
C LEU A 32 -15.65 11.85 11.03
N GLY A 33 -16.17 12.60 12.00
CA GLY A 33 -16.08 12.28 13.42
C GLY A 33 -14.72 12.60 14.05
N VAL A 34 -13.97 13.53 13.45
CA VAL A 34 -12.67 13.96 13.99
C VAL A 34 -12.86 14.84 15.23
N PRO A 35 -12.25 14.51 16.38
CA PRO A 35 -12.34 15.34 17.58
C PRO A 35 -11.56 16.65 17.44
N ALA A 36 -11.88 17.65 18.25
CA ALA A 36 -11.20 18.95 18.20
C ALA A 36 -9.73 18.89 18.69
N ALA A 37 -9.42 17.94 19.56
CA ALA A 37 -8.07 17.67 20.07
C ALA A 37 -7.94 16.18 20.45
N TYR A 38 -6.71 15.67 20.48
CA TYR A 38 -6.40 14.33 20.98
C TYR A 38 -6.33 14.31 22.50
N SER A 39 -6.53 13.12 23.10
CA SER A 39 -6.63 12.97 24.55
C SER A 39 -5.31 13.19 25.31
N GLN A 40 -4.17 13.09 24.62
CA GLN A 40 -2.81 13.12 25.19
C GLN A 40 -1.91 14.22 24.55
N GLY A 41 -2.50 15.18 23.83
CA GLY A 41 -1.78 16.11 22.94
C GLY A 41 -1.28 17.42 23.58
N ASP A 42 -0.43 17.36 24.60
CA ASP A 42 0.09 18.56 25.30
C ASP A 42 1.52 18.98 24.86
N GLY A 43 2.03 18.46 23.74
CA GLY A 43 3.41 18.74 23.26
C GLY A 43 3.55 19.88 22.24
N ALA A 44 4.80 20.19 21.89
CA ALA A 44 5.10 21.06 20.74
C ALA A 44 4.70 20.38 19.42
N ALA A 45 4.32 21.17 18.41
CA ALA A 45 3.96 20.64 17.09
C ALA A 45 5.16 19.98 16.41
N LEU A 46 4.96 18.78 15.85
CA LEU A 46 5.95 18.11 15.01
C LEU A 46 6.17 18.88 13.70
N ASN A 47 7.42 19.00 13.28
CA ASN A 47 7.78 19.56 11.98
C ASN A 47 7.69 18.47 10.88
N ASP A 48 7.10 18.79 9.73
CA ASP A 48 6.98 17.90 8.56
C ASP A 48 8.32 17.29 8.11
N ALA A 49 9.41 18.06 8.23
CA ALA A 49 10.76 17.58 7.91
C ALA A 49 11.25 16.47 8.85
N ASP A 50 10.86 16.54 10.14
CA ASP A 50 11.22 15.53 11.14
C ASP A 50 10.43 14.24 10.94
N LEU A 51 9.17 14.37 10.51
CA LEU A 51 8.29 13.26 10.19
C LEU A 51 8.77 12.47 8.96
N ALA A 52 9.38 13.15 7.99
CA ALA A 52 9.80 12.58 6.71
C ALA A 52 10.97 11.56 6.80
N ARG A 53 11.83 11.66 7.83
CA ARG A 53 12.97 10.75 8.08
C ARG A 53 13.11 10.40 9.56
N TRP A 54 11.99 10.14 10.21
CA TRP A 54 11.90 9.97 11.66
C TRP A 54 12.86 8.92 12.23
N TRP A 55 13.20 7.87 11.46
CA TRP A 55 14.14 6.83 11.90
C TRP A 55 15.56 7.35 12.20
N THR A 56 15.94 8.50 11.64
CA THR A 56 17.23 9.14 11.95
C THR A 56 17.32 9.59 13.41
N ARG A 57 16.18 9.81 14.08
CA ARG A 57 16.10 10.13 15.51
C ARG A 57 16.51 8.97 16.42
N LEU A 58 16.62 7.75 15.87
CA LEU A 58 17.15 6.57 16.57
C LEU A 58 18.68 6.54 16.61
N ASN A 59 19.35 7.50 15.98
CA ASN A 59 20.82 7.67 15.97
C ASN A 59 21.60 6.42 15.54
N ASP A 60 21.02 5.61 14.64
CA ASP A 60 21.63 4.39 14.13
C ASP A 60 21.90 4.50 12.60
N PRO A 61 23.16 4.66 12.18
CA PRO A 61 23.51 4.77 10.77
C PRO A 61 23.34 3.44 10.00
N THR A 62 23.45 2.30 10.70
CA THR A 62 23.22 0.98 10.09
C THR A 62 21.77 0.81 9.71
N LEU A 63 20.85 1.19 10.62
CA LEU A 63 19.41 1.19 10.34
C LEU A 63 19.07 2.13 9.19
N SER A 64 19.62 3.35 9.19
CA SER A 64 19.38 4.33 8.12
C SER A 64 19.82 3.80 6.75
N SER A 65 20.99 3.17 6.67
CA SER A 65 21.48 2.52 5.45
C SER A 65 20.61 1.34 4.99
N LEU A 66 20.07 0.56 5.91
CA LEU A 66 19.12 -0.51 5.59
C LEU A 66 17.82 0.04 5.01
N ILE A 67 17.30 1.13 5.58
CA ILE A 67 16.09 1.79 5.09
C ILE A 67 16.29 2.30 3.67
N ASP A 68 17.43 2.96 3.39
CA ASP A 68 17.72 3.41 2.02
C ASP A 68 17.79 2.24 1.03
N ARG A 69 18.44 1.14 1.41
CA ARG A 69 18.46 -0.08 0.59
C ARG A 69 17.06 -0.65 0.36
N ALA A 70 16.23 -0.74 1.41
CA ALA A 70 14.86 -1.23 1.30
C ALA A 70 14.02 -0.36 0.36
N ILE A 71 14.08 0.97 0.48
CA ILE A 71 13.34 1.87 -0.38
C ILE A 71 13.71 1.67 -1.86
N THR A 72 14.99 1.41 -2.15
CA THR A 72 15.47 1.21 -3.53
C THR A 72 15.27 -0.21 -4.07
N GLY A 73 15.34 -1.23 -3.21
CA GLY A 73 15.43 -2.64 -3.61
C GLY A 73 14.19 -3.48 -3.31
N ASN A 74 13.26 -2.99 -2.51
CA ASN A 74 12.08 -3.77 -2.11
C ASN A 74 11.12 -4.02 -3.28
N LEU A 75 10.74 -5.29 -3.47
CA LEU A 75 9.91 -5.70 -4.59
C LEU A 75 8.43 -5.29 -4.48
N ASP A 76 7.90 -5.06 -3.27
CA ASP A 76 6.53 -4.56 -3.09
C ASP A 76 6.44 -3.09 -3.49
N ILE A 77 7.49 -2.30 -3.23
CA ILE A 77 7.62 -0.92 -3.73
C ILE A 77 7.67 -0.92 -5.27
N VAL A 78 8.45 -1.83 -5.88
CA VAL A 78 8.51 -1.96 -7.35
C VAL A 78 7.15 -2.30 -7.94
N GLN A 79 6.39 -3.21 -7.30
CA GLN A 79 5.02 -3.53 -7.72
C GLN A 79 4.09 -2.31 -7.62
N ALA A 80 4.15 -1.56 -6.52
CA ALA A 80 3.35 -0.36 -6.34
C ALA A 80 3.71 0.74 -7.37
N GLN A 81 4.99 0.92 -7.69
CA GLN A 81 5.42 1.81 -8.77
C GLN A 81 4.89 1.36 -10.15
N ALA A 82 4.83 0.06 -10.42
CA ALA A 82 4.23 -0.46 -11.64
C ALA A 82 2.72 -0.17 -11.73
N ARG A 83 1.98 -0.31 -10.62
CA ARG A 83 0.56 0.05 -10.52
C ARG A 83 0.35 1.55 -10.74
N LEU A 84 1.22 2.41 -10.20
CA LEU A 84 1.18 3.85 -10.45
C LEU A 84 1.39 4.18 -11.94
N ARG A 85 2.36 3.54 -12.59
CA ARG A 85 2.55 3.69 -14.05
C ARG A 85 1.32 3.21 -14.84
N GLN A 86 0.71 2.10 -14.44
CA GLN A 86 -0.53 1.61 -15.04
C GLN A 86 -1.67 2.64 -14.90
N ALA A 87 -1.87 3.21 -13.71
CA ALA A 87 -2.88 4.25 -13.49
C ALA A 87 -2.62 5.50 -14.34
N ARG A 88 -1.35 5.86 -14.55
CA ARG A 88 -0.95 6.99 -15.42
C ARG A 88 -1.32 6.73 -16.89
N GLU A 89 -1.10 5.51 -17.38
CA GLU A 89 -1.52 5.12 -18.73
C GLU A 89 -3.04 5.01 -18.86
N ASN A 90 -3.75 4.62 -17.81
CA ASN A 90 -5.22 4.63 -17.80
C ASN A 90 -5.78 6.06 -17.92
N LEU A 91 -5.16 7.04 -17.23
CA LEU A 91 -5.52 8.46 -17.42
C LEU A 91 -5.22 8.94 -18.84
N ARG A 92 -4.11 8.51 -19.44
CA ARG A 92 -3.81 8.81 -20.86
C ARG A 92 -4.84 8.21 -21.80
N GLN A 93 -5.28 6.98 -21.57
CA GLN A 93 -6.36 6.34 -22.33
C GLN A 93 -7.69 7.10 -22.20
N ALA A 94 -8.06 7.50 -20.98
CA ALA A 94 -9.25 8.32 -20.74
C ALA A 94 -9.17 9.67 -21.49
N ASN A 95 -8.00 10.32 -21.48
CA ASN A 95 -7.78 11.56 -22.22
C ASN A 95 -7.73 11.36 -23.75
N ALA A 96 -7.31 10.19 -24.23
CA ALA A 96 -7.29 9.90 -25.67
C ALA A 96 -8.70 9.85 -26.27
N SER A 97 -9.73 9.54 -25.47
CA SER A 97 -11.13 9.57 -25.89
C SER A 97 -11.62 10.96 -26.34
N PHE A 98 -10.93 12.04 -25.96
CA PHE A 98 -11.25 13.39 -26.46
C PHE A 98 -10.78 13.62 -27.90
N LEU A 99 -9.97 12.72 -28.46
CA LEU A 99 -9.46 12.83 -29.83
C LEU A 99 -10.20 11.88 -30.78
N PRO A 100 -10.26 12.20 -32.08
CA PRO A 100 -10.77 11.27 -33.07
C PRO A 100 -9.93 9.98 -33.11
N GLN A 101 -10.59 8.83 -33.09
CA GLN A 101 -9.97 7.55 -33.37
C GLN A 101 -9.98 7.30 -34.88
N VAL A 102 -8.81 7.02 -35.46
CA VAL A 102 -8.67 6.70 -36.88
C VAL A 102 -8.27 5.24 -37.02
N SER A 103 -9.00 4.50 -37.85
CA SER A 103 -8.77 3.09 -38.15
C SER A 103 -8.64 2.89 -39.65
N GLY A 104 -7.79 1.96 -40.07
CA GLY A 104 -7.66 1.53 -41.45
C GLY A 104 -8.13 0.10 -41.61
N SER A 105 -8.81 -0.20 -42.70
CA SER A 105 -9.25 -1.56 -43.04
C SER A 105 -9.01 -1.84 -44.52
N ALA A 106 -8.53 -3.04 -44.81
CA ALA A 106 -8.45 -3.59 -46.15
C ALA A 106 -9.09 -4.98 -46.15
N SER A 107 -9.94 -5.26 -47.14
CA SER A 107 -10.57 -6.57 -47.28
C SER A 107 -10.62 -6.98 -48.74
N GLY A 108 -10.53 -8.28 -48.98
CA GLY A 108 -10.59 -8.87 -50.31
C GLY A 108 -11.19 -10.25 -50.20
N GLY A 109 -12.22 -10.54 -50.99
CA GLY A 109 -12.93 -11.81 -50.93
C GLY A 109 -13.60 -12.16 -52.24
N LYS A 110 -13.77 -13.46 -52.47
CA LYS A 110 -14.59 -13.99 -53.55
C LYS A 110 -15.75 -14.77 -52.97
N ASN A 111 -16.96 -14.40 -53.37
CA ASN A 111 -18.18 -15.07 -52.95
C ASN A 111 -18.81 -15.74 -54.17
N TYR A 112 -18.98 -17.06 -54.09
CA TYR A 112 -19.84 -17.80 -55.00
C TYR A 112 -21.27 -17.66 -54.51
N ARG A 113 -22.12 -17.01 -55.30
CA ARG A 113 -23.55 -16.91 -54.99
C ARG A 113 -24.29 -17.87 -55.90
N SER A 114 -24.81 -18.96 -55.34
CA SER A 114 -25.81 -19.78 -56.02
C SER A 114 -27.19 -19.17 -55.76
N GLN A 115 -27.86 -18.71 -56.81
CA GLN A 115 -29.31 -18.51 -56.74
C GLN A 115 -29.97 -19.85 -57.07
N ALA A 116 -30.82 -20.34 -56.16
CA ALA A 116 -31.78 -21.39 -56.53
C ALA A 116 -32.71 -20.79 -57.58
N GLY A 117 -32.52 -21.19 -58.83
CA GLY A 117 -33.26 -20.65 -59.97
C GLY A 117 -34.72 -21.05 -59.92
N GLY A 118 -35.61 -20.06 -59.90
CA GLY A 118 -36.96 -20.28 -60.40
C GLY A 118 -36.89 -20.58 -61.90
N THR A 119 -37.83 -21.35 -62.42
CA THR A 119 -37.98 -21.54 -63.87
C THR A 119 -39.03 -20.58 -64.40
N ARG A 120 -38.79 -19.97 -65.57
CA ARG A 120 -39.85 -19.30 -66.35
C ARG A 120 -39.99 -20.00 -67.68
N THR A 121 -41.22 -20.18 -68.12
CA THR A 121 -41.50 -20.72 -69.45
C THR A 121 -41.61 -19.57 -70.44
N ASP A 122 -40.90 -19.61 -71.56
CA ASP A 122 -41.05 -18.58 -72.60
C ASP A 122 -42.37 -18.72 -73.37
N SER A 123 -42.64 -17.75 -74.24
CA SER A 123 -43.82 -17.71 -75.11
C SER A 123 -43.91 -18.86 -76.12
N SER A 124 -42.86 -19.68 -76.23
CA SER A 124 -42.81 -20.88 -77.08
C SER A 124 -42.96 -22.18 -76.27
N GLY A 125 -43.19 -22.09 -74.95
CA GLY A 125 -43.42 -23.25 -74.08
C GLY A 125 -42.14 -23.87 -73.51
N ASN A 126 -40.97 -23.27 -73.71
CA ASN A 126 -39.70 -23.81 -73.21
C ASN A 126 -39.45 -23.35 -71.77
N VAL A 127 -39.16 -24.29 -70.86
CA VAL A 127 -38.82 -24.01 -69.47
C VAL A 127 -37.37 -23.49 -69.38
N ILE A 128 -37.20 -22.20 -69.10
CA ILE A 128 -35.91 -21.53 -68.93
C ILE A 128 -35.57 -21.45 -67.45
N SER A 129 -34.39 -21.95 -67.04
CA SER A 129 -33.87 -21.77 -65.69
C SER A 129 -33.37 -20.33 -65.49
N LEU A 130 -33.91 -19.61 -64.52
CA LEU A 130 -33.46 -18.26 -64.13
C LEU A 130 -32.33 -18.28 -63.09
N GLY A 131 -31.83 -19.47 -62.75
CA GLY A 131 -30.74 -19.61 -61.78
C GLY A 131 -29.44 -19.13 -62.39
N SER A 132 -29.02 -17.90 -62.07
CA SER A 132 -27.65 -17.45 -62.32
C SER A 132 -26.81 -17.80 -61.10
N SER A 133 -25.75 -18.57 -61.31
CA SER A 133 -24.70 -18.74 -60.32
C SER A 133 -23.48 -17.97 -60.82
N ASN A 134 -22.93 -17.10 -59.99
CA ASN A 134 -21.79 -16.29 -60.40
C ASN A 134 -20.81 -16.10 -59.24
N TRP A 135 -19.54 -16.00 -59.60
CA TRP A 135 -18.48 -15.57 -58.72
C TRP A 135 -18.46 -14.05 -58.70
N SER A 136 -18.63 -13.47 -57.52
CA SER A 136 -18.41 -12.05 -57.29
C SER A 136 -17.12 -11.88 -56.48
N SER A 137 -16.24 -10.99 -56.94
CA SER A 137 -15.07 -10.57 -56.17
C SER A 137 -15.37 -9.19 -55.61
N SER A 138 -14.90 -8.90 -54.40
CA SER A 138 -14.97 -7.57 -53.80
C SER A 138 -13.66 -7.28 -53.09
N TYR A 139 -13.06 -6.16 -53.44
CA TYR A 139 -11.84 -5.62 -52.85
C TYR A 139 -12.16 -4.24 -52.30
N SER A 140 -11.79 -3.96 -51.07
CA SER A 140 -11.96 -2.63 -50.47
C SER A 140 -10.76 -2.25 -49.62
N VAL A 141 -10.44 -0.95 -49.64
CA VAL A 141 -9.44 -0.32 -48.79
C VAL A 141 -10.03 0.99 -48.31
N GLY A 142 -9.98 1.25 -47.01
CA GLY A 142 -10.50 2.49 -46.46
C GLY A 142 -9.96 2.82 -45.09
N ALA A 143 -10.16 4.07 -44.69
CA ALA A 143 -9.93 4.58 -43.36
C ALA A 143 -11.23 5.17 -42.81
N ASN A 144 -11.50 4.90 -41.54
CA ASN A 144 -12.64 5.42 -40.80
C ASN A 144 -12.13 6.23 -39.61
N ALA A 145 -12.70 7.41 -39.40
CA ALA A 145 -12.51 8.23 -38.23
C ALA A 145 -13.81 8.28 -37.41
N SER A 146 -13.73 8.15 -36.10
CA SER A 146 -14.85 8.35 -35.18
C SER A 146 -14.44 9.24 -34.03
N TRP A 147 -15.31 10.15 -33.62
CA TRP A 147 -15.05 11.10 -32.54
C TRP A 147 -16.33 11.37 -31.77
N GLN A 148 -16.30 11.20 -30.45
CA GLN A 148 -17.41 11.55 -29.58
C GLN A 148 -17.18 12.93 -28.99
N ILE A 149 -18.18 13.81 -29.13
CA ILE A 149 -18.14 15.15 -28.56
C ILE A 149 -18.65 15.10 -27.13
N ASP A 150 -17.88 15.68 -26.21
CA ASP A 150 -18.22 15.73 -24.79
C ASP A 150 -19.20 16.86 -24.47
N LEU A 151 -20.48 16.68 -24.84
CA LEU A 151 -21.52 17.69 -24.63
C LEU A 151 -21.98 17.81 -23.17
N PHE A 152 -22.11 16.67 -22.48
CA PHE A 152 -22.67 16.58 -21.12
C PHE A 152 -21.64 16.11 -20.09
N GLY A 153 -20.36 16.08 -20.46
CA GLY A 153 -19.26 15.78 -19.54
C GLY A 153 -19.00 14.29 -19.30
N GLU A 154 -19.51 13.35 -20.13
CA GLU A 154 -19.19 11.93 -19.97
C GLU A 154 -17.68 11.68 -20.03
N LEU A 155 -17.00 12.29 -21.01
CA LEU A 155 -15.55 12.10 -21.20
C LEU A 155 -14.78 12.89 -20.12
N SER A 156 -15.22 14.11 -19.80
CA SER A 156 -14.65 14.93 -18.71
C SER A 156 -14.72 14.24 -17.35
N ARG A 157 -15.86 13.66 -16.99
CA ARG A 157 -16.04 12.92 -15.74
C ARG A 157 -15.26 11.60 -15.75
N THR A 158 -15.12 10.94 -16.90
CA THR A 158 -14.27 9.75 -17.03
C THR A 158 -12.81 10.08 -16.78
N ALA A 159 -12.31 11.19 -17.34
CA ALA A 159 -10.95 11.67 -17.12
C ALA A 159 -10.73 12.19 -15.69
N GLU A 160 -11.74 12.82 -15.08
CA GLU A 160 -11.74 13.23 -13.68
C GLU A 160 -11.59 12.01 -12.75
N ALA A 161 -12.40 10.96 -12.97
CA ALA A 161 -12.30 9.71 -12.22
C ALA A 161 -10.90 9.08 -12.36
N ALA A 162 -10.40 8.94 -13.59
CA ALA A 162 -9.07 8.37 -13.83
C ALA A 162 -7.93 9.19 -13.21
N ARG A 163 -8.10 10.52 -13.09
CA ARG A 163 -7.12 11.40 -12.42
C ARG A 163 -7.14 11.23 -10.91
N ALA A 164 -8.33 11.06 -10.33
CA ALA A 164 -8.49 10.74 -8.92
C ALA A 164 -7.91 9.35 -8.61
N ASP A 165 -8.14 8.35 -9.46
CA ASP A 165 -7.54 7.01 -9.34
C ASP A 165 -6.01 7.04 -9.44
N LEU A 166 -5.45 7.83 -10.35
CA LEU A 166 -4.00 8.06 -10.44
C LEU A 166 -3.46 8.65 -9.13
N SER A 167 -4.17 9.62 -8.56
CA SER A 167 -3.78 10.25 -7.29
C SER A 167 -3.86 9.25 -6.14
N ALA A 168 -4.91 8.42 -6.08
CA ALA A 168 -5.06 7.36 -5.10
C ALA A 168 -3.90 6.36 -5.19
N SER A 169 -3.56 5.91 -6.40
CA SER A 169 -2.42 5.00 -6.62
C SER A 169 -1.08 5.59 -6.18
N GLY A 170 -0.91 6.92 -6.26
CA GLY A 170 0.25 7.61 -5.71
C GLY A 170 0.33 7.50 -4.19
N TYR A 171 -0.81 7.66 -3.51
CA TYR A 171 -0.88 7.48 -2.06
C TYR A 171 -0.77 6.01 -1.62
N ASP A 172 -1.24 5.06 -2.42
CA ASP A 172 -1.00 3.62 -2.18
C ASP A 172 0.50 3.30 -2.18
N LEU A 173 1.26 3.85 -3.13
CA LEU A 173 2.72 3.71 -3.16
C LEU A 173 3.38 4.30 -1.90
N ALA A 174 2.91 5.46 -1.44
CA ALA A 174 3.39 6.06 -0.20
C ALA A 174 3.04 5.20 1.04
N ALA A 175 1.86 4.58 1.09
CA ALA A 175 1.46 3.66 2.16
C ALA A 175 2.32 2.39 2.18
N VAL A 176 2.64 1.83 1.01
CA VAL A 176 3.55 0.67 0.89
C VAL A 176 4.94 1.03 1.42
N ARG A 177 5.49 2.21 1.04
CA ARG A 177 6.78 2.68 1.55
C ARG A 177 6.80 2.81 3.08
N MET A 178 5.77 3.44 3.65
CA MET A 178 5.64 3.58 5.10
C MET A 178 5.60 2.21 5.80
N THR A 179 4.81 1.27 5.28
CA THR A 179 4.72 -0.11 5.79
C THR A 179 6.07 -0.82 5.76
N ILE A 180 6.81 -0.73 4.65
CA ILE A 180 8.14 -1.35 4.51
C ILE A 180 9.15 -0.75 5.49
N ILE A 181 9.15 0.57 5.68
CA ILE A 181 10.02 1.22 6.69
C ILE A 181 9.67 0.71 8.09
N SER A 182 8.39 0.73 8.45
CA SER A 182 7.89 0.26 9.75
C SER A 182 8.35 -1.17 10.02
N GLU A 183 8.14 -2.06 9.04
CA GLU A 183 8.48 -3.46 9.18
C GLU A 183 10.00 -3.69 9.29
N LEU A 184 10.79 -2.92 8.54
CA LEU A 184 12.24 -2.99 8.62
C LEU A 184 12.75 -2.54 9.99
N VAL A 185 12.23 -1.45 10.54
CA VAL A 185 12.56 -0.98 11.89
C VAL A 185 12.19 -2.04 12.92
N THR A 186 11.00 -2.62 12.83
CA THR A 186 10.57 -3.70 13.73
C THR A 186 11.53 -4.88 13.71
N ASN A 187 11.85 -5.40 12.52
CA ASN A 187 12.77 -6.55 12.41
C ASN A 187 14.20 -6.19 12.84
N TYR A 188 14.66 -4.96 12.59
CA TYR A 188 15.95 -4.50 13.06
C TYR A 188 16.03 -4.47 14.59
N VAL A 189 15.00 -3.94 15.26
CA VAL A 189 14.92 -3.96 16.73
C VAL A 189 14.87 -5.40 17.25
N GLN A 190 14.12 -6.30 16.59
CA GLN A 190 14.10 -7.73 16.96
C GLN A 190 15.47 -8.41 16.83
N VAL A 191 16.26 -8.07 15.81
CA VAL A 191 17.66 -8.53 15.69
C VAL A 191 18.47 -8.08 16.90
N ARG A 192 18.41 -6.80 17.28
CA ARG A 192 19.17 -6.26 18.42
C ARG A 192 18.71 -6.83 19.76
N LEU A 193 17.40 -7.02 19.93
CA LEU A 193 16.83 -7.68 21.11
C LEU A 193 17.32 -9.12 21.24
N ALA A 194 17.24 -9.91 20.17
CA ALA A 194 17.69 -11.31 20.17
C ALA A 194 19.20 -11.40 20.46
N GLN A 195 20.00 -10.46 19.94
CA GLN A 195 21.44 -10.38 20.25
C GLN A 195 21.71 -10.10 21.73
N GLU A 196 21.00 -9.16 22.34
CA GLU A 196 21.16 -8.88 23.78
C GLU A 196 20.69 -10.05 24.64
N GLN A 197 19.57 -10.68 24.29
CA GLN A 197 19.07 -11.87 24.99
C GLN A 197 20.03 -13.07 24.86
N LEU A 198 20.63 -13.27 23.68
CA LEU A 198 21.67 -14.30 23.47
C LEU A 198 22.89 -14.06 24.34
N LYS A 199 23.34 -12.80 24.42
CA LYS A 199 24.44 -12.42 25.30
C LYS A 199 24.10 -12.71 26.76
N VAL A 200 22.93 -12.28 27.23
CA VAL A 200 22.44 -12.55 28.59
C VAL A 200 22.35 -14.06 28.86
N ALA A 201 21.81 -14.85 27.93
CA ALA A 201 21.67 -16.30 28.08
C ALA A 201 23.03 -17.00 28.15
N ARG A 202 24.00 -16.62 27.32
CA ARG A 202 25.37 -17.18 27.33
C ARG A 202 26.15 -16.80 28.58
N GLU A 203 26.08 -15.55 29.03
CA GLU A 203 26.67 -15.12 30.31
C GLU A 203 26.06 -15.91 31.49
N THR A 204 24.74 -16.06 31.48
CA THR A 204 24.00 -16.79 32.52
C THR A 204 24.33 -18.28 32.51
N GLN A 205 24.46 -18.89 31.33
CA GLN A 205 24.90 -20.28 31.17
C GLN A 205 26.30 -20.48 31.78
N ALA A 206 27.24 -19.57 31.52
CA ALA A 206 28.59 -19.65 32.08
C ALA A 206 28.58 -19.56 33.62
N ILE A 207 27.76 -18.67 34.18
CA ILE A 207 27.55 -18.56 35.64
C ILE A 207 26.94 -19.86 36.20
N GLN A 208 25.89 -20.39 35.58
CA GLN A 208 25.21 -21.59 36.04
C GLN A 208 26.11 -22.84 35.92
N GLN A 209 26.97 -22.90 34.91
CA GLN A 209 27.98 -23.94 34.78
C GLN A 209 28.97 -23.91 35.95
N ASN A 210 29.40 -22.72 36.38
CA ASN A 210 30.25 -22.58 37.57
C ASN A 210 29.51 -23.00 38.84
N ASN A 211 28.25 -22.58 39.00
CA ASN A 211 27.43 -22.96 40.15
C ASN A 211 27.20 -24.48 40.22
N TYR A 212 26.97 -25.14 39.07
CA TYR A 212 26.86 -26.59 38.98
C TYR A 212 28.17 -27.29 39.40
N SER A 213 29.32 -26.81 38.92
CA SER A 213 30.63 -27.36 39.34
C SER A 213 30.84 -27.22 40.86
N ILE A 214 30.50 -26.06 41.44
CA ILE A 214 30.60 -25.83 42.89
C ILE A 214 29.67 -26.77 43.66
N ALA A 215 28.41 -26.91 43.23
CA ALA A 215 27.45 -27.83 43.86
C ALA A 215 27.95 -29.29 43.82
N ASN A 216 28.49 -29.72 42.68
CA ASN A 216 29.07 -31.06 42.52
C ASN A 216 30.28 -31.28 43.43
N TRP A 217 31.21 -30.32 43.55
CA TRP A 217 32.35 -30.44 44.47
C TRP A 217 31.91 -30.51 45.93
N ARG A 218 30.92 -29.70 46.33
CA ARG A 218 30.37 -29.74 47.70
C ARG A 218 29.66 -31.05 47.98
N LEU A 219 28.96 -31.63 47.01
CA LEU A 219 28.33 -32.94 47.12
C LEU A 219 29.38 -34.05 47.33
N GLN A 220 30.45 -34.03 46.53
CA GLN A 220 31.57 -34.99 46.66
C GLN A 220 32.28 -34.87 48.02
N ALA A 221 32.32 -33.66 48.58
CA ALA A 221 32.85 -33.40 49.93
C ALA A 221 31.85 -33.72 51.05
N GLY A 222 30.61 -34.15 50.74
CA GLY A 222 29.57 -34.45 51.72
C GLY A 222 28.97 -33.21 52.42
N LEU A 223 29.16 -32.01 51.86
CA LEU A 223 28.75 -30.73 52.46
C LEU A 223 27.33 -30.29 52.05
N VAL A 224 26.77 -30.88 51.00
CA VAL A 224 25.41 -30.60 50.51
C VAL A 224 24.74 -31.91 50.06
N SER A 225 23.41 -31.89 49.90
CA SER A 225 22.65 -33.02 49.38
C SER A 225 22.70 -33.08 47.85
N SER A 226 22.29 -34.20 47.24
CA SER A 226 22.15 -34.31 45.78
C SER A 226 21.11 -33.36 45.19
N LEU A 227 20.22 -32.79 46.01
CA LEU A 227 19.22 -31.82 45.57
C LEU A 227 19.86 -30.59 44.93
N ASP A 228 20.90 -30.03 45.55
CA ASP A 228 21.58 -28.81 45.08
C ASP A 228 22.21 -29.03 43.69
N GLU A 229 22.85 -30.19 43.49
CA GLU A 229 23.46 -30.57 42.20
C GLU A 229 22.39 -30.76 41.12
N GLN A 230 21.29 -31.47 41.43
CA GLN A 230 20.20 -31.67 40.47
C GLN A 230 19.47 -30.36 40.12
N GLN A 231 19.27 -29.47 41.08
CA GLN A 231 18.71 -28.13 40.85
C GLN A 231 19.62 -27.29 39.95
N ALA A 232 20.93 -27.29 40.21
CA ALA A 232 21.91 -26.59 39.38
C ALA A 232 21.94 -27.14 37.94
N ARG A 233 21.89 -28.47 37.80
CA ARG A 233 21.85 -29.16 36.50
C ARG A 233 20.59 -28.82 35.71
N ALA A 234 19.43 -28.83 36.36
CA ALA A 234 18.17 -28.48 35.73
C ALA A 234 18.16 -27.03 35.23
N GLN A 235 18.64 -26.10 36.05
CA GLN A 235 18.71 -24.67 35.69
C GLN A 235 19.65 -24.42 34.50
N LEU A 236 20.84 -25.05 34.51
CA LEU A 236 21.78 -24.98 33.41
C LEU A 236 21.17 -25.53 32.10
N ALA A 237 20.50 -26.67 32.18
CA ALA A 237 19.83 -27.28 31.02
C ALA A 237 18.72 -26.38 30.47
N GLN A 238 17.92 -25.75 31.34
CA GLN A 238 16.86 -24.83 30.95
C GLN A 238 17.40 -23.60 30.21
N THR A 239 18.45 -22.96 30.74
CA THR A 239 19.10 -21.82 30.06
C THR A 239 19.73 -22.25 28.74
N SER A 240 20.39 -23.40 28.71
CA SER A 240 21.01 -23.94 27.49
C SER A 240 19.97 -24.21 26.40
N ALA A 241 18.76 -24.67 26.76
CA ALA A 241 17.68 -24.89 25.82
C ALA A 241 17.10 -23.59 25.21
N SER A 242 17.24 -22.45 25.90
CA SER A 242 16.78 -21.15 25.37
C SER A 242 17.69 -20.59 24.28
N ILE A 243 18.98 -20.94 24.28
CA ILE A 243 19.97 -20.37 23.34
C ILE A 243 19.61 -20.70 21.88
N PRO A 244 19.36 -21.97 21.48
CA PRO A 244 18.97 -22.28 20.10
C PRO A 244 17.68 -21.58 19.65
N GLN A 245 16.72 -21.37 20.55
CA GLN A 245 15.48 -20.66 20.25
C GLN A 245 15.74 -19.18 19.93
N LEU A 246 16.63 -18.55 20.69
CA LEU A 246 17.05 -17.16 20.44
C LEU A 246 17.87 -17.05 19.15
N GLU A 247 18.74 -18.03 18.85
CA GLU A 247 19.49 -18.11 17.58
C GLU A 247 18.55 -18.25 16.36
N ALA A 248 17.50 -19.05 16.48
CA ALA A 248 16.46 -19.17 15.46
C ALA A 248 15.69 -17.84 15.26
N SER A 249 15.37 -17.14 16.34
CA SER A 249 14.66 -15.85 16.31
C SER A 249 15.51 -14.75 15.66
N LEU A 250 16.81 -14.71 15.98
CA LEU A 250 17.79 -13.84 15.32
C LEU A 250 17.86 -14.12 13.82
N THR A 251 17.99 -15.40 13.45
CA THR A 251 18.08 -15.82 12.04
C THR A 251 16.82 -15.46 11.26
N SER A 252 15.63 -15.66 11.84
CA SER A 252 14.36 -15.29 11.21
C SER A 252 14.28 -13.79 10.91
N SER A 253 14.64 -12.96 11.89
CA SER A 253 14.61 -11.49 11.74
C SER A 253 15.63 -10.99 10.70
N LEU A 254 16.84 -11.58 10.68
CA LEU A 254 17.84 -11.30 9.64
C LEU A 254 17.33 -11.68 8.25
N ASN A 255 16.72 -12.85 8.11
CA ASN A 255 16.17 -13.30 6.83
C ASN A 255 15.04 -12.36 6.35
N ARG A 256 14.20 -11.84 7.27
CA ARG A 256 13.17 -10.86 6.91
C ARG A 256 13.77 -9.55 6.42
N ILE A 257 14.82 -9.04 7.08
CA ILE A 257 15.56 -7.85 6.62
C ILE A 257 16.16 -8.05 5.22
N ALA A 258 16.71 -9.23 4.93
CA ALA A 258 17.23 -9.54 3.60
C ALA A 258 16.12 -9.42 2.53
N VAL A 259 14.96 -10.03 2.76
CA VAL A 259 13.82 -9.95 1.84
C VAL A 259 13.31 -8.50 1.70
N LEU A 260 13.19 -7.76 2.81
CA LEU A 260 12.75 -6.36 2.78
C LEU A 260 13.71 -5.46 1.99
N THR A 261 15.00 -5.80 1.94
CA THR A 261 16.02 -5.08 1.16
C THR A 261 16.18 -5.61 -0.28
N GLY A 262 15.34 -6.56 -0.70
CA GLY A 262 15.39 -7.15 -2.05
C GLY A 262 16.55 -8.12 -2.25
N GLN A 263 17.11 -8.68 -1.18
CA GLN A 263 18.28 -9.55 -1.20
C GLN A 263 17.94 -10.97 -0.75
N ALA A 264 18.69 -11.96 -1.25
CA ALA A 264 18.57 -13.33 -0.77
C ALA A 264 19.06 -13.44 0.69
N PRO A 265 18.37 -14.20 1.56
CA PRO A 265 18.84 -14.47 2.92
C PRO A 265 20.25 -15.07 2.96
N GLY A 266 21.01 -14.77 4.02
CA GLY A 266 22.39 -15.22 4.21
C GLY A 266 23.38 -14.06 4.15
N GLU A 267 24.21 -14.00 3.11
CA GLU A 267 25.32 -13.04 2.98
C GLU A 267 24.91 -11.57 3.12
N ALA A 268 23.73 -11.23 2.57
CA ALA A 268 23.13 -9.91 2.60
C ALA A 268 23.10 -9.26 3.98
N THR A 269 22.93 -10.07 5.03
CA THR A 269 22.76 -9.64 6.41
C THR A 269 23.90 -10.10 7.32
N ARG A 270 25.00 -10.62 6.77
CA ARG A 270 26.16 -11.10 7.54
C ARG A 270 26.73 -10.01 8.46
N ALA A 271 26.82 -8.77 7.97
CA ALA A 271 27.30 -7.64 8.77
C ALA A 271 26.42 -7.36 10.01
N LEU A 272 25.13 -7.73 9.98
CA LEU A 272 24.20 -7.55 11.09
C LEU A 272 24.30 -8.66 12.15
N GLN A 273 24.97 -9.78 11.85
CA GLN A 273 25.17 -10.86 12.82
C GLN A 273 26.09 -10.45 13.97
N ALA A 274 26.99 -9.47 13.73
CA ALA A 274 27.79 -8.87 14.78
C ALA A 274 26.87 -8.19 15.82
N PRO A 275 26.97 -8.57 17.11
CA PRO A 275 26.19 -7.96 18.18
C PRO A 275 26.43 -6.45 18.27
N ALA A 276 25.35 -5.69 18.39
CA ALA A 276 25.38 -4.26 18.66
C ALA A 276 24.23 -3.92 19.64
N PRO A 277 24.31 -2.81 20.39
CA PRO A 277 23.27 -2.44 21.34
C PRO A 277 21.93 -2.15 20.64
N ILE A 278 20.85 -2.25 21.40
CA ILE A 278 19.52 -1.76 21.00
C ILE A 278 19.63 -0.23 20.79
N PRO A 279 19.08 0.33 19.70
CA PRO A 279 19.12 1.77 19.44
C PRO A 279 18.54 2.60 20.58
N ILE A 280 19.04 3.81 20.76
CA ILE A 280 18.55 4.75 21.78
C ILE A 280 17.91 5.94 21.06
N ALA A 281 16.62 6.15 21.30
CA ALA A 281 15.92 7.30 20.78
C ALA A 281 16.28 8.59 21.55
N SER A 282 16.30 9.72 20.85
CA SER A 282 16.34 11.04 21.48
C SER A 282 15.10 11.25 22.36
N THR A 283 15.27 11.93 23.50
CA THR A 283 14.20 12.23 24.47
C THR A 283 13.19 13.25 23.96
N ASP A 284 13.55 14.02 22.94
CA ASP A 284 12.74 15.11 22.38
C ASP A 284 11.82 14.58 21.27
N ILE A 285 10.74 13.90 21.65
CA ILE A 285 9.66 13.53 20.72
C ILE A 285 8.50 14.49 20.97
N ALA A 286 8.26 15.38 20.01
CA ALA A 286 7.15 16.31 20.04
C ALA A 286 5.81 15.54 20.02
N THR A 287 4.99 15.72 21.06
CA THR A 287 3.68 15.05 21.23
C THR A 287 2.50 15.97 20.90
N GLY A 288 2.74 17.19 20.40
CA GLY A 288 1.71 18.10 19.93
C GLY A 288 1.23 17.66 18.55
N ILE A 289 0.11 16.96 18.52
CA ILE A 289 -0.43 16.38 17.29
C ILE A 289 -1.71 17.14 16.95
N PRO A 290 -1.70 18.08 15.99
CA PRO A 290 -2.94 18.67 15.49
C PRO A 290 -3.86 17.60 14.88
N ALA A 291 -5.19 17.73 15.05
CA ALA A 291 -6.16 16.83 14.41
C ALA A 291 -6.02 16.79 12.87
N ASP A 292 -5.48 17.85 12.27
CA ASP A 292 -5.18 17.92 10.83
C ASP A 292 -3.96 17.10 10.39
N THR A 293 -3.15 16.55 11.32
CA THR A 293 -2.01 15.66 10.98
C THR A 293 -2.44 14.38 10.28
N LEU A 294 -3.70 13.94 10.46
CA LEU A 294 -4.28 12.83 9.70
C LEU A 294 -4.32 13.09 8.20
N ARG A 295 -4.34 14.37 7.78
CA ARG A 295 -4.22 14.71 6.37
C ARG A 295 -2.84 14.40 5.81
N GLN A 296 -1.85 14.03 6.60
CA GLN A 296 -0.53 13.62 6.12
C GLN A 296 -0.43 12.10 5.90
N ARG A 297 -1.44 11.34 6.34
CA ARG A 297 -1.47 9.89 6.17
C ARG A 297 -1.82 9.48 4.73
N PRO A 298 -1.00 8.65 4.07
CA PRO A 298 -1.27 8.21 2.71
C PRO A 298 -2.56 7.40 2.56
N ASP A 299 -2.87 6.51 3.50
CA ASP A 299 -4.09 5.69 3.48
C ASP A 299 -5.35 6.55 3.51
N VAL A 300 -5.37 7.59 4.36
CA VAL A 300 -6.48 8.56 4.45
C VAL A 300 -6.64 9.35 3.14
N ARG A 301 -5.53 9.82 2.56
CA ARG A 301 -5.55 10.54 1.27
C ARG A 301 -5.96 9.63 0.12
N GLY A 302 -5.49 8.39 0.09
CA GLY A 302 -5.87 7.39 -0.89
C GLY A 302 -7.38 7.14 -0.87
N ALA A 303 -7.95 6.93 0.32
CA ALA A 303 -9.39 6.74 0.49
C ALA A 303 -10.21 7.98 0.10
N GLU A 304 -9.71 9.19 0.39
CA GLU A 304 -10.34 10.43 -0.08
C GLU A 304 -10.36 10.53 -1.61
N ARG A 305 -9.24 10.19 -2.27
CA ARG A 305 -9.16 10.19 -3.74
C ARG A 305 -10.05 9.12 -4.36
N ALA A 306 -10.16 7.95 -3.74
CA ALA A 306 -11.10 6.91 -4.17
C ALA A 306 -12.57 7.39 -4.09
N LEU A 307 -12.94 8.15 -3.06
CA LEU A 307 -14.25 8.80 -2.97
C LEU A 307 -14.47 9.84 -4.08
N ALA A 308 -13.45 10.64 -4.41
CA ALA A 308 -13.51 11.58 -5.52
C ALA A 308 -13.72 10.86 -6.87
N ALA A 309 -13.03 9.75 -7.11
CA ALA A 309 -13.20 8.92 -8.30
C ALA A 309 -14.63 8.35 -8.39
N ALA A 310 -15.14 7.77 -7.30
CA ALA A 310 -16.51 7.25 -7.23
C ALA A 310 -17.56 8.35 -7.50
N THR A 311 -17.34 9.55 -6.97
CA THR A 311 -18.22 10.71 -7.20
C THR A 311 -18.25 11.10 -8.69
N ALA A 312 -17.09 11.13 -9.36
CA ALA A 312 -17.00 11.40 -10.79
C ALA A 312 -17.69 10.32 -11.64
N GLN A 313 -17.64 9.04 -11.22
CA GLN A 313 -18.35 7.94 -11.88
C GLN A 313 -19.89 8.09 -11.85
N ILE A 314 -20.46 8.77 -10.83
CA ILE A 314 -21.87 9.17 -10.87
C ILE A 314 -22.13 10.09 -12.07
N GLY A 315 -21.22 11.04 -12.33
CA GLY A 315 -21.32 11.96 -13.46
C GLY A 315 -21.24 11.25 -14.81
N VAL A 316 -20.35 10.26 -14.95
CA VAL A 316 -20.29 9.39 -16.15
C VAL A 316 -21.62 8.70 -16.38
N ALA A 317 -22.17 8.04 -15.35
CA ALA A 317 -23.45 7.34 -15.46
C ALA A 317 -24.64 8.28 -15.73
N GLN A 318 -24.62 9.49 -15.18
CA GLN A 318 -25.65 10.49 -15.43
C GLN A 318 -25.56 11.08 -16.84
N ALA A 319 -24.36 11.28 -17.38
CA ALA A 319 -24.17 11.78 -18.74
C ALA A 319 -24.79 10.83 -19.79
N GLN A 320 -24.78 9.53 -19.54
CA GLN A 320 -25.40 8.51 -20.42
C GLN A 320 -26.94 8.60 -20.48
N LEU A 321 -27.59 9.35 -19.58
CA LEU A 321 -29.04 9.64 -19.67
C LEU A 321 -29.37 10.70 -20.72
N TYR A 322 -28.36 11.44 -21.20
CA TYR A 322 -28.51 12.52 -22.17
C TYR A 322 -28.11 12.07 -23.59
N PRO A 323 -28.53 12.80 -24.64
CA PRO A 323 -28.10 12.51 -26.00
C PRO A 323 -26.58 12.54 -26.17
N SER A 324 -26.01 11.60 -26.92
CA SER A 324 -24.61 11.63 -27.34
C SER A 324 -24.48 12.16 -28.76
N LEU A 325 -23.45 12.96 -29.02
CA LEU A 325 -23.10 13.46 -30.35
C LEU A 325 -21.82 12.76 -30.83
N GLY A 326 -21.96 11.94 -31.85
CA GLY A 326 -20.85 11.34 -32.59
C GLY A 326 -20.60 12.08 -33.90
N ILE A 327 -19.33 12.27 -34.23
CA ILE A 327 -18.87 12.67 -35.55
C ILE A 327 -18.09 11.49 -36.12
N SER A 328 -18.48 11.03 -37.30
CA SER A 328 -17.75 9.99 -38.01
C SER A 328 -17.41 10.47 -39.41
N GLY A 329 -16.33 9.92 -39.96
CA GLY A 329 -15.94 10.14 -41.33
C GLY A 329 -15.33 8.89 -41.90
N ASN A 330 -15.49 8.67 -43.19
CA ASN A 330 -14.84 7.58 -43.87
C ASN A 330 -14.30 8.05 -45.20
N ILE A 331 -13.20 7.45 -45.62
CA ILE A 331 -12.65 7.58 -46.96
C ILE A 331 -12.18 6.21 -47.40
N GLY A 332 -12.52 5.82 -48.61
CA GLY A 332 -12.15 4.51 -49.10
C GLY A 332 -12.58 4.25 -50.53
N THR A 333 -12.26 3.06 -50.96
CA THR A 333 -12.51 2.58 -52.30
C THR A 333 -12.99 1.13 -52.23
N THR A 334 -13.85 0.78 -53.16
CA THR A 334 -14.39 -0.58 -53.31
C THR A 334 -14.48 -0.89 -54.80
N SER A 335 -13.99 -2.06 -55.20
CA SER A 335 -14.05 -2.53 -56.58
C SER A 335 -14.27 -4.04 -56.67
N ASN A 336 -14.90 -4.48 -57.75
CA ASN A 336 -15.04 -5.90 -58.09
C ASN A 336 -13.80 -6.48 -58.79
N ALA A 337 -12.87 -5.62 -59.22
CA ALA A 337 -11.60 -6.00 -59.84
C ALA A 337 -10.44 -5.36 -59.07
N PHE A 338 -9.42 -6.15 -58.76
CA PHE A 338 -8.26 -5.66 -58.00
C PHE A 338 -7.49 -4.56 -58.75
N SER A 339 -7.42 -4.65 -60.09
CA SER A 339 -6.79 -3.64 -60.96
C SER A 339 -7.43 -2.26 -60.81
N ASP A 340 -8.73 -2.22 -60.53
CA ASP A 340 -9.52 -1.00 -60.51
C ASP A 340 -9.72 -0.49 -59.09
N LEU A 341 -9.06 -1.12 -58.10
CA LEU A 341 -9.26 -0.84 -56.68
C LEU A 341 -8.99 0.62 -56.32
N PHE A 342 -8.15 1.36 -57.02
CA PHE A 342 -7.89 2.79 -56.72
C PHE A 342 -8.45 3.75 -57.77
N SER A 343 -9.33 3.27 -58.65
CA SER A 343 -9.92 4.08 -59.73
C SER A 343 -10.97 5.08 -59.23
N LEU A 344 -11.67 4.76 -58.13
CA LEU A 344 -12.71 5.61 -57.54
C LEU A 344 -12.56 5.67 -56.02
N ILE A 345 -12.21 6.84 -55.50
CA ILE A 345 -12.15 7.11 -54.07
C ILE A 345 -13.42 7.85 -53.67
N THR A 346 -14.10 7.33 -52.63
CA THR A 346 -15.31 7.92 -52.06
C THR A 346 -15.07 8.24 -50.59
N GLY A 347 -15.77 9.23 -50.07
CA GLY A 347 -15.71 9.56 -48.66
C GLY A 347 -16.86 10.46 -48.22
N GLY A 348 -17.07 10.54 -46.92
CA GLY A 348 -18.13 11.33 -46.31
C GLY A 348 -17.81 11.68 -44.86
N VAL A 349 -18.46 12.73 -44.37
CA VAL A 349 -18.45 13.12 -42.95
C VAL A 349 -19.90 13.15 -42.48
N PHE A 350 -20.15 12.54 -41.33
CA PHE A 350 -21.47 12.36 -40.74
C PHE A 350 -21.45 12.82 -39.29
N ALA A 351 -22.55 13.42 -38.86
CA ALA A 351 -22.81 13.70 -37.45
C ALA A 351 -24.08 12.96 -37.05
N ASN A 352 -24.02 12.22 -35.93
CA ASN A 352 -25.16 11.49 -35.39
C ASN A 352 -25.42 11.95 -33.96
N VAL A 353 -26.68 12.30 -33.67
CA VAL A 353 -27.15 12.49 -32.30
C VAL A 353 -28.01 11.29 -31.94
N ALA A 354 -27.64 10.57 -30.89
CA ALA A 354 -28.37 9.39 -30.44
C ALA A 354 -28.82 9.57 -28.99
N GLN A 355 -30.07 9.22 -28.69
CA GLN A 355 -30.60 9.22 -27.33
C GLN A 355 -31.38 7.93 -27.09
N THR A 356 -31.11 7.25 -25.99
CA THR A 356 -31.90 6.11 -25.54
C THR A 356 -33.24 6.61 -24.99
N ILE A 357 -34.35 6.21 -25.63
CA ILE A 357 -35.70 6.57 -25.20
C ILE A 357 -36.25 5.57 -24.17
N PHE A 358 -35.93 4.28 -24.34
CA PHE A 358 -36.38 3.21 -23.46
C PHE A 358 -35.32 2.10 -23.39
N ASP A 359 -34.95 1.69 -22.18
CA ASP A 359 -33.99 0.61 -21.91
C ASP A 359 -34.41 -0.28 -20.72
N GLY A 360 -35.68 -0.23 -20.33
CA GLY A 360 -36.20 -0.94 -19.15
C GLY A 360 -35.70 -0.39 -17.80
N GLY A 361 -35.14 0.83 -17.77
CA GLY A 361 -34.62 1.47 -16.55
C GLY A 361 -33.17 1.11 -16.23
N ARG A 362 -32.43 0.52 -17.18
CA ARG A 362 -31.03 0.10 -17.01
C ARG A 362 -30.12 1.28 -16.68
N LEU A 363 -30.16 2.37 -17.44
CA LEU A 363 -29.33 3.56 -17.18
C LEU A 363 -29.66 4.24 -15.85
N ALA A 364 -30.95 4.34 -15.51
CA ALA A 364 -31.38 4.86 -14.21
C ALA A 364 -30.88 3.98 -13.05
N SER A 365 -30.88 2.65 -13.24
CA SER A 365 -30.32 1.71 -12.28
C SER A 365 -28.79 1.86 -12.16
N GLN A 366 -28.08 2.07 -13.27
CA GLN A 366 -26.65 2.33 -13.26
C GLN A 366 -26.30 3.57 -12.42
N VAL A 367 -27.04 4.67 -12.55
CA VAL A 367 -26.84 5.86 -11.71
C VAL A 367 -27.05 5.55 -10.22
N ARG A 368 -28.11 4.81 -9.87
CA ARG A 368 -28.34 4.40 -8.47
C ARG A 368 -27.23 3.49 -7.95
N SER A 369 -26.72 2.58 -8.79
CA SER A 369 -25.57 1.73 -8.46
C SER A 369 -24.32 2.55 -8.17
N GLN A 370 -24.00 3.56 -9.00
CA GLN A 370 -22.85 4.45 -8.76
C GLN A 370 -23.01 5.33 -7.51
N LYS A 371 -24.24 5.75 -7.18
CA LYS A 371 -24.53 6.43 -5.91
C LYS A 371 -24.23 5.52 -4.72
N ALA A 372 -24.71 4.27 -4.73
CA ALA A 372 -24.43 3.31 -3.67
C ALA A 372 -22.93 2.98 -3.55
N ALA A 373 -22.21 2.88 -4.68
CA ALA A 373 -20.75 2.72 -4.66
C ALA A 373 -20.03 3.92 -4.03
N THR A 374 -20.54 5.14 -4.25
CA THR A 374 -20.02 6.37 -3.62
C THR A 374 -20.31 6.41 -2.12
N ASP A 375 -21.50 5.97 -1.69
CA ASP A 375 -21.82 5.85 -0.26
C ASP A 375 -20.87 4.85 0.44
N ALA A 376 -20.54 3.73 -0.23
CA ALA A 376 -19.55 2.77 0.26
C ALA A 376 -18.13 3.38 0.31
N ALA A 377 -17.72 4.14 -0.71
CA ALA A 377 -16.44 4.84 -0.71
C ALA A 377 -16.36 5.90 0.40
N PHE A 378 -17.46 6.59 0.70
CA PHE A 378 -17.54 7.55 1.80
C PHE A 378 -17.40 6.85 3.16
N ALA A 379 -18.07 5.71 3.34
CA ALA A 379 -17.91 4.89 4.54
C ALA A 379 -16.47 4.38 4.72
N ALA A 380 -15.82 3.94 3.64
CA ALA A 380 -14.41 3.53 3.65
C ALA A 380 -13.46 4.68 4.02
N TYR A 381 -13.69 5.88 3.47
CA TYR A 381 -12.94 7.08 3.84
C TYR A 381 -13.11 7.42 5.33
N LYS A 382 -14.35 7.41 5.83
CA LYS A 382 -14.63 7.63 7.25
C LYS A 382 -13.97 6.57 8.13
N GLN A 383 -13.99 5.30 7.74
CA GLN A 383 -13.32 4.23 8.46
C GLN A 383 -11.80 4.46 8.52
N SER A 384 -11.16 4.82 7.40
CA SER A 384 -9.73 5.12 7.37
C SER A 384 -9.36 6.27 8.33
N VAL A 385 -10.19 7.32 8.40
CA VAL A 385 -10.00 8.41 9.36
C VAL A 385 -10.12 7.92 10.81
N LEU A 386 -11.13 7.11 11.13
CA LEU A 386 -11.33 6.59 12.49
C LEU A 386 -10.22 5.63 12.93
N THR A 387 -9.80 4.72 12.05
CA THR A 387 -8.65 3.83 12.30
C THR A 387 -7.37 4.65 12.49
N ALA A 388 -7.20 5.72 11.72
CA ALA A 388 -6.04 6.57 11.88
C ALA A 388 -6.03 7.34 13.21
N LEU A 389 -7.19 7.78 13.72
CA LEU A 389 -7.32 8.33 15.06
C LEU A 389 -6.97 7.29 16.14
N GLU A 390 -7.51 6.08 15.99
CA GLU A 390 -7.24 4.95 16.89
C GLU A 390 -5.74 4.62 16.94
N ASP A 391 -5.06 4.53 15.80
CA ASP A 391 -3.63 4.26 15.73
C ASP A 391 -2.80 5.29 16.52
N VAL A 392 -3.14 6.57 16.42
CA VAL A 392 -2.43 7.66 17.12
C VAL A 392 -2.65 7.56 18.63
N GLU A 393 -3.89 7.40 19.09
CA GLU A 393 -4.22 7.24 20.52
C GLU A 393 -3.53 6.00 21.12
N ASN A 394 -3.58 4.86 20.42
CA ASN A 394 -2.92 3.62 20.83
C ASN A 394 -1.40 3.76 20.87
N ALA A 395 -0.80 4.46 19.91
CA ALA A 395 0.65 4.67 19.87
C ALA A 395 1.13 5.59 21.00
N MET A 396 0.39 6.66 21.32
CA MET A 396 0.70 7.54 22.45
C MET A 396 0.62 6.78 23.80
N ALA A 397 -0.44 5.99 23.99
CA ALA A 397 -0.60 5.16 25.18
C ALA A 397 0.53 4.12 25.31
N SER A 398 0.89 3.47 24.20
CA SER A 398 1.97 2.49 24.13
C SER A 398 3.33 3.10 24.45
N LEU A 399 3.61 4.30 23.93
CA LEU A 399 4.86 5.02 24.22
C LEU A 399 4.97 5.43 25.69
N SER A 400 3.89 5.97 26.26
CA SER A 400 3.83 6.33 27.69
C SER A 400 4.07 5.10 28.57
N SER A 401 3.39 4.00 28.29
CA SER A 401 3.55 2.72 28.99
C SER A 401 4.96 2.14 28.86
N ALA A 402 5.54 2.15 27.65
CA ALA A 402 6.89 1.62 27.41
C ALA A 402 7.96 2.40 28.20
N ARG A 403 7.86 3.73 28.25
CA ARG A 403 8.77 4.58 29.05
C ARG A 403 8.68 4.30 30.56
N ALA A 404 7.46 4.17 31.08
CA ALA A 404 7.24 3.84 32.48
C ALA A 404 7.81 2.44 32.82
N ARG A 405 7.54 1.43 31.97
CA ARG A 405 8.05 0.06 32.14
C ARG A 405 9.58 0.01 32.10
N LYS A 406 10.23 0.69 31.14
CA LYS A 406 11.69 0.77 31.04
C LYS A 406 12.31 1.31 32.33
N THR A 407 11.74 2.36 32.90
CA THR A 407 12.22 2.99 34.15
C THR A 407 12.10 2.02 35.34
N ALA A 408 10.95 1.35 35.47
CA ALA A 408 10.72 0.37 36.53
C ALA A 408 11.67 -0.85 36.40
N PHE A 409 11.85 -1.39 35.20
CA PHE A 409 12.74 -2.53 34.97
C PHE A 409 14.22 -2.18 35.12
N ALA A 410 14.63 -0.93 34.87
CA ALA A 410 15.98 -0.48 35.17
C ALA A 410 16.28 -0.56 36.67
N THR A 411 15.33 -0.11 37.50
CA THR A 411 15.43 -0.22 38.98
C THR A 411 15.44 -1.69 39.42
N ALA A 412 14.58 -2.52 38.82
CA ALA A 412 14.52 -3.95 39.13
C ALA A 412 15.83 -4.67 38.77
N LEU A 413 16.47 -4.32 37.65
CA LEU A 413 17.76 -4.87 37.25
C LEU A 413 18.85 -4.52 38.25
N GLU A 414 18.94 -3.24 38.66
CA GLU A 414 19.93 -2.78 39.63
C GLU A 414 19.81 -3.55 40.96
N ALA A 415 18.60 -3.63 41.51
CA ALA A 415 18.33 -4.34 42.76
C ALA A 415 18.62 -5.85 42.65
N SER A 416 18.18 -6.49 41.56
CA SER A 416 18.38 -7.92 41.34
C SER A 416 19.86 -8.28 41.13
N ASN A 417 20.63 -7.37 40.51
CA ASN A 417 22.06 -7.55 40.32
C ASN A 417 22.81 -7.55 41.66
N ASN A 418 22.50 -6.59 42.53
CA ASN A 418 23.08 -6.52 43.87
C ASN A 418 22.70 -7.75 44.72
N ALA A 419 21.44 -8.18 44.65
CA ALA A 419 20.96 -9.38 45.36
C ALA A 419 21.68 -10.65 44.90
N ALA A 420 21.87 -10.85 43.59
CA ALA A 420 22.58 -12.01 43.05
C ALA A 420 24.07 -12.03 43.46
N ILE A 421 24.74 -10.87 43.49
CA ILE A 421 26.13 -10.75 43.96
C ILE A 421 26.23 -11.19 45.42
N LEU A 422 25.33 -10.69 46.29
CA LEU A 422 25.32 -11.03 47.71
C LEU A 422 25.01 -12.52 47.94
N ALA A 423 23.98 -13.05 47.28
CA ALA A 423 23.59 -14.45 47.41
C ALA A 423 24.72 -15.40 46.96
N ARG A 424 25.45 -15.05 45.89
CA ARG A 424 26.59 -15.84 45.42
C ARG A 424 27.73 -15.85 46.45
N SER A 425 28.05 -14.70 47.03
CA SER A 425 29.07 -14.59 48.09
C SER A 425 28.69 -15.39 49.34
N GLN A 426 27.44 -15.26 49.81
CA GLN A 426 26.94 -15.98 50.98
C GLN A 426 26.92 -17.49 50.75
N TYR A 427 26.51 -17.96 49.56
CA TYR A 427 26.47 -19.39 49.25
C TYR A 427 27.87 -20.01 49.24
N GLN A 428 28.84 -19.30 48.64
CA GLN A 428 30.25 -19.71 48.64
C GLN A 428 30.84 -19.76 50.05
N ALA A 429 30.43 -18.85 50.93
CA ALA A 429 30.82 -18.85 52.34
C ALA A 429 30.02 -19.87 53.21
N GLY A 430 29.05 -20.59 52.63
CA GLY A 430 28.21 -21.55 53.35
C GLY A 430 27.15 -20.90 54.27
N LEU A 431 26.86 -19.62 54.09
CA LEU A 431 25.93 -18.84 54.92
C LEU A 431 24.46 -18.88 54.43
N THR A 432 24.21 -19.39 53.22
CA THR A 432 22.86 -19.56 52.66
C THR A 432 22.76 -20.87 51.87
N ASP A 433 21.54 -21.36 51.65
CA ASP A 433 21.26 -22.52 50.82
C ASP A 433 21.32 -22.23 49.31
N PHE A 434 21.36 -23.29 48.50
CA PHE A 434 21.39 -23.18 47.04
C PHE A 434 20.09 -22.61 46.47
N GLN A 435 18.95 -22.86 47.12
CA GLN A 435 17.64 -22.35 46.67
C GLN A 435 17.60 -20.82 46.67
N THR A 436 18.18 -20.17 47.68
CA THR A 436 18.27 -18.70 47.78
C THR A 436 19.16 -18.12 46.68
N LEU A 437 20.30 -18.77 46.39
CA LEU A 437 21.16 -18.42 45.25
C LEU A 437 20.39 -18.56 43.93
N LEU A 438 19.77 -19.70 43.69
CA LEU A 438 19.00 -20.00 42.48
C LEU A 438 17.89 -18.98 42.25
N THR A 439 17.14 -18.64 43.30
CA THR A 439 16.04 -17.66 43.24
C THR A 439 16.58 -16.27 42.89
N SER A 440 17.71 -15.87 43.46
CA SER A 440 18.34 -14.56 43.19
C SER A 440 18.87 -14.48 41.75
N GLU A 441 19.53 -15.53 41.25
CA GLU A 441 20.03 -15.61 39.87
C GLU A 441 18.88 -15.65 38.84
N SER A 442 17.80 -16.38 39.13
CA SER A 442 16.60 -16.41 38.29
C SER A 442 15.94 -15.03 38.22
N THR A 443 15.85 -14.32 39.35
CA THR A 443 15.31 -12.95 39.41
C THR A 443 16.16 -11.98 38.59
N LEU A 444 17.50 -12.08 38.68
CA LEU A 444 18.41 -11.29 37.85
C LEU A 444 18.26 -11.58 36.36
N LEU A 445 18.19 -12.86 35.96
CA LEU A 445 17.97 -13.25 34.56
C LEU A 445 16.67 -12.65 34.01
N ASN A 446 15.58 -12.76 34.78
CA ASN A 446 14.28 -12.18 34.41
C ASN A 446 14.34 -10.66 34.32
N ALA A 447 15.03 -9.98 35.24
CA ALA A 447 15.18 -8.53 35.22
C ALA A 447 15.99 -8.04 34.00
N ARG A 448 17.09 -8.74 33.65
CA ARG A 448 17.89 -8.46 32.43
C ARG A 448 17.05 -8.58 31.16
N ASN A 449 16.32 -9.68 31.02
CA ASN A 449 15.45 -9.91 29.86
C ASN A 449 14.31 -8.88 29.80
N SER A 450 13.70 -8.55 30.94
CA SER A 450 12.61 -7.57 31.00
C SER A 450 13.07 -6.16 30.63
N LEU A 451 14.26 -5.75 31.06
CA LEU A 451 14.81 -4.45 30.66
C LEU A 451 15.14 -4.42 29.16
N ALA A 452 15.76 -5.46 28.61
CA ALA A 452 16.05 -5.55 27.18
C ALA A 452 14.77 -5.49 26.33
N SER A 453 13.72 -6.23 26.74
CA SER A 453 12.40 -6.14 26.10
C SER A 453 11.78 -4.75 26.23
N ALA A 454 11.83 -4.12 27.40
CA ALA A 454 11.26 -2.79 27.59
C ALA A 454 11.99 -1.69 26.81
N GLN A 455 13.31 -1.83 26.61
CA GLN A 455 14.08 -0.95 25.73
C GLN A 455 13.62 -1.09 24.27
N SER A 456 13.44 -2.32 23.80
CA SER A 456 12.90 -2.58 22.45
C SER A 456 11.46 -2.07 22.29
N ASP A 457 10.60 -2.30 23.28
CA ASP A 457 9.20 -1.83 23.30
C ASP A 457 9.12 -0.30 23.15
N GLU A 458 10.03 0.45 23.79
CA GLU A 458 10.09 1.91 23.64
C GLU A 458 10.39 2.31 22.19
N ILE A 459 11.40 1.70 21.55
CA ILE A 459 11.77 2.02 20.16
C ILE A 459 10.64 1.66 19.20
N LEU A 460 9.98 0.52 19.41
CA LEU A 460 8.83 0.09 18.60
C LEU A 460 7.63 1.02 18.79
N ALA A 461 7.35 1.48 20.01
CA ALA A 461 6.27 2.43 20.28
C ALA A 461 6.55 3.80 19.63
N ILE A 462 7.81 4.24 19.61
CA ILE A 462 8.23 5.46 18.89
C ILE A 462 8.00 5.29 17.39
N ALA A 463 8.42 4.17 16.82
CA ALA A 463 8.19 3.85 15.42
C ALA A 463 6.68 3.84 15.08
N GLN A 464 5.88 3.18 15.92
CA GLN A 464 4.43 3.12 15.78
C GLN A 464 3.80 4.51 15.80
N LEU A 465 4.24 5.39 16.69
CA LEU A 465 3.74 6.78 16.77
C LEU A 465 4.05 7.55 15.48
N TYR A 466 5.30 7.52 15.00
CA TYR A 466 5.65 8.20 13.75
C TYR A 466 4.89 7.65 12.54
N ASN A 467 4.67 6.33 12.47
CA ASN A 467 3.88 5.73 11.39
C ASN A 467 2.40 6.13 11.50
N ALA A 468 1.82 6.15 12.70
CA ALA A 468 0.45 6.57 12.94
C ALA A 468 0.21 8.02 12.51
N LEU A 469 1.23 8.86 12.58
CA LEU A 469 1.23 10.26 12.13
C LEU A 469 1.50 10.43 10.63
N GLY A 470 1.69 9.34 9.87
CA GLY A 470 1.98 9.39 8.44
C GLY A 470 3.44 9.72 8.12
N GLY A 471 4.38 9.34 8.97
CA GLY A 471 5.81 9.60 8.80
C GLY A 471 6.51 8.73 7.75
N GLY A 472 7.56 9.28 7.17
CA GLY A 472 8.55 8.56 6.38
C GLY A 472 8.37 8.58 4.87
N TRP A 473 7.17 8.84 4.34
CA TRP A 473 6.91 8.80 2.89
C TRP A 473 7.22 10.12 2.17
N GLN A 474 7.14 11.26 2.86
CA GLN A 474 7.33 12.61 2.29
C GLN A 474 8.76 12.83 1.77
N SER A 475 9.77 12.20 2.38
CA SER A 475 11.15 12.31 1.92
C SER A 475 11.43 11.61 0.59
N MET A 476 10.45 10.84 0.09
CA MET A 476 10.56 10.04 -1.13
C MET A 476 9.85 10.68 -2.33
N GLU A 477 8.95 11.65 -2.12
CA GLU A 477 8.22 12.36 -3.18
C GLU A 477 9.16 13.27 -4.03
N ASN A 478 10.30 13.67 -3.45
CA ASN A 478 11.29 14.56 -4.07
C ASN A 478 12.49 13.82 -4.73
N ARG A 479 12.43 12.49 -4.96
CA ARG A 479 13.53 11.79 -5.65
C ARG A 479 13.39 11.95 -7.18
N PRO A 480 14.34 12.61 -7.87
CA PRO A 480 14.21 12.98 -9.29
C PRO A 480 14.13 11.81 -10.28
N ASN A 481 14.36 10.57 -9.82
CA ASN A 481 14.30 9.37 -10.67
C ASN A 481 12.89 8.74 -10.75
N GLU A 482 11.87 9.37 -10.15
CA GLU A 482 10.50 8.82 -10.07
C GLU A 482 9.45 9.57 -10.90
N GLN A 483 9.84 10.60 -11.67
CA GLN A 483 8.94 11.30 -12.59
C GLN A 483 8.79 10.57 -13.93
#